data_AF-A0A7J9I8A0-F1
#
_entry.id   AF-A0A7J9I8A0-F1
#
_cell.length_a   1.000
_cell.length_b   1.000
_cell.length_c   1.000
_cell.angle_alpha   90.00
_cell.angle_beta   90.00
_cell.angle_gamma   90.00
#
_symmetry.space_group_name_H-M   'P 1'
#
loop_
_entity.id
_entity.type
_entity.pdbx_description
1 polymer ?
#
loop_
_entity_poly.entity_id
_entity_poly.type
_entity_poly.pdbx_seq_one_letter_code
_entity_poly.pdbx_strand_id
1 'polypeptide(L)'
;MGASILAAVTVIVYIQDNIGWGWGLGIPTISMFLSIIAFVLGYPLYRHMDPVGSPFTRLLQVSVGAFRKRNLTMVSDPNLLYQNEELDASISIDGRLVHSKQMALLDKTAIVTEEDNVAAPNLWRLNSVHRVEELKSLIRMGPIWASGILLITAYAQQGTFSLQQAKTMDRHLTNSFQIPAGPGSMSVFTMLAMLSTIALYDRFLIRIARRFTGLDHGIVE
;
A
#
# COMPACT_ATOMS: atom_id res chain seq x y z
N MET A 1 -9.72 14.12 3.30
CA MET A 1 -9.16 13.91 1.95
C MET A 1 -10.12 14.30 0.81
N GLY A 2 -11.42 13.96 0.86
CA GLY A 2 -12.33 14.25 -0.25
C GLY A 2 -12.51 15.73 -0.63
N ALA A 3 -12.69 16.62 0.36
CA ALA A 3 -12.96 18.04 0.10
C ALA A 3 -11.78 18.78 -0.57
N SER A 4 -10.55 18.51 -0.15
CA SER A 4 -9.35 19.12 -0.75
C SER A 4 -9.11 18.64 -2.19
N ILE A 5 -9.41 17.37 -2.49
CA ILE A 5 -9.32 16.82 -3.85
C ILE A 5 -10.38 17.45 -4.75
N LEU A 6 -11.62 17.58 -4.27
CA LEU A 6 -12.69 18.25 -5.00
C LEU A 6 -12.33 19.70 -5.29
N ALA A 7 -11.84 20.44 -4.30
CA ALA A 7 -11.36 21.82 -4.49
C ALA A 7 -10.21 21.89 -5.52
N ALA A 8 -9.27 20.96 -5.50
CA ALA A 8 -8.20 20.90 -6.50
C ALA A 8 -8.75 20.66 -7.92
N VAL A 9 -9.59 19.65 -8.11
CA VAL A 9 -10.11 19.28 -9.45
C VAL A 9 -11.11 20.29 -10.01
N THR A 10 -11.67 21.17 -9.17
CA THR A 10 -12.59 22.23 -9.60
C THR A 10 -11.90 23.58 -9.69
N VAL A 11 -11.38 24.10 -8.58
CA VAL A 11 -10.83 25.46 -8.47
C VAL A 11 -9.50 25.58 -9.20
N ILE A 12 -8.56 24.65 -9.01
CA ILE A 12 -7.25 24.73 -9.68
C ILE A 12 -7.41 24.50 -11.19
N VAL A 13 -8.25 23.55 -11.60
CA VAL A 13 -8.55 23.32 -13.02
C VAL A 13 -9.20 24.55 -13.64
N TYR A 14 -10.14 25.20 -12.94
CA TYR A 14 -10.73 26.45 -13.41
C TYR A 14 -9.68 27.54 -13.63
N ILE A 15 -8.73 27.70 -12.70
CA ILE A 15 -7.63 28.66 -12.81
C ILE A 15 -6.72 28.30 -13.99
N GLN A 16 -6.41 27.01 -14.19
CA GLN A 16 -5.61 26.53 -15.33
C GLN A 16 -6.28 26.86 -16.66
N ASP A 17 -7.59 26.63 -16.77
CA ASP A 17 -8.36 26.80 -18.01
C ASP A 17 -8.67 28.27 -18.34
N ASN A 18 -8.92 29.13 -17.33
CA ASN A 18 -9.41 30.50 -17.54
C ASN A 18 -8.37 31.60 -17.30
N ILE A 19 -7.43 31.40 -16.38
CA ILE A 19 -6.42 32.41 -15.99
C ILE A 19 -5.06 32.06 -16.59
N GLY A 20 -4.77 30.77 -16.70
CA GLY A 20 -3.62 30.24 -17.39
C GLY A 20 -2.74 29.33 -16.53
N TRP A 21 -1.92 28.56 -17.23
CA TRP A 21 -1.09 27.50 -16.66
C TRP A 21 -0.06 27.98 -15.63
N GLY A 22 0.47 29.20 -15.78
CA GLY A 22 1.43 29.78 -14.84
C GLY A 22 0.86 29.91 -13.43
N TRP A 23 -0.35 30.43 -13.29
CA TRP A 23 -1.05 30.54 -12.00
C TRP A 23 -1.52 29.17 -11.49
N GLY A 24 -2.01 28.33 -12.40
CA GLY A 24 -2.47 26.98 -12.08
C GLY A 24 -1.40 26.07 -11.49
N LEU A 25 -0.13 26.25 -11.88
CA LEU A 25 1.02 25.51 -11.33
C LEU A 25 1.74 26.28 -10.20
N GLY A 26 1.70 27.63 -10.24
CA GLY A 26 2.31 28.48 -9.23
C GLY A 26 1.68 28.32 -7.85
N ILE A 27 0.34 28.25 -7.76
CA ILE A 27 -0.38 28.12 -6.48
C ILE A 27 0.02 26.83 -5.74
N PRO A 28 -0.04 25.62 -6.35
CA PRO A 28 0.45 24.39 -5.71
C PRO A 28 1.92 24.46 -5.30
N THR A 29 2.77 25.10 -6.12
CA THR A 29 4.21 25.23 -5.83
C THR A 29 4.45 26.08 -4.58
N ILE A 30 3.79 27.23 -4.46
CA ILE A 30 3.86 28.08 -3.28
C ILE A 30 3.31 27.34 -2.05
N SER A 31 2.19 26.63 -2.20
CA SER A 31 1.62 25.84 -1.11
C SER A 31 2.59 24.74 -0.61
N MET A 32 3.29 24.07 -1.53
CA MET A 32 4.30 23.07 -1.18
C MET A 32 5.49 23.71 -0.46
N PHE A 33 5.96 24.88 -0.94
CA PHE A 33 7.04 25.62 -0.29
C PHE A 33 6.69 26.03 1.15
N LEU A 34 5.48 26.54 1.38
CA LEU A 34 5.00 26.86 2.72
C LEU A 34 4.89 25.62 3.61
N SER A 35 4.46 24.48 3.06
CA SER A 35 4.43 23.19 3.77
C SER A 35 5.82 22.76 4.24
N ILE A 36 6.85 22.91 3.39
CA ILE A 36 8.23 22.60 3.74
C ILE A 36 8.72 23.52 4.88
N ILE A 37 8.44 24.82 4.81
CA ILE A 37 8.81 25.76 5.90
C ILE A 37 8.15 25.34 7.21
N ALA A 38 6.84 25.06 7.19
CA ALA A 38 6.12 24.60 8.38
C ALA A 38 6.69 23.29 8.93
N PHE A 39 7.06 22.35 8.05
CA PHE A 39 7.70 21.09 8.44
C PHE A 39 9.03 21.30 9.14
N VAL A 40 9.90 22.18 8.61
CA VAL A 40 11.21 22.50 9.20
C VAL A 40 11.05 23.24 10.54
N LEU A 41 10.11 24.18 10.64
CA LEU A 41 9.81 24.86 11.91
C LEU A 41 9.25 23.89 12.97
N GLY A 42 8.54 22.85 12.54
CA GLY A 42 8.04 21.77 13.40
C GLY A 42 9.11 20.73 13.77
N TYR A 43 10.30 20.75 13.17
CA TYR A 43 11.39 19.80 13.43
C TYR A 43 11.65 19.50 14.92
N PRO A 44 11.75 20.50 15.83
CA PRO A 44 12.05 20.23 17.25
C PRO A 44 10.91 19.54 18.02
N LEU A 45 9.70 19.47 17.46
CA LEU A 45 8.55 18.80 18.09
C LEU A 45 8.49 17.30 17.73
N TYR A 46 9.24 16.84 16.73
CA TYR A 46 9.21 15.44 16.30
C TYR A 46 10.01 14.53 17.23
N ARG A 47 9.44 13.37 17.54
CA ARG A 47 10.15 12.29 18.21
C ARG A 47 10.88 11.44 17.18
N HIS A 48 12.20 11.33 17.32
CA HIS A 48 13.01 10.47 16.47
C HIS A 48 12.88 9.01 16.92
N MET A 49 12.62 8.13 15.96
CA MET A 49 12.62 6.67 16.16
C MET A 49 13.83 6.09 15.46
N ASP A 50 14.48 5.12 16.09
CA ASP A 50 15.63 4.44 15.49
C ASP A 50 15.23 3.69 14.22
N PRO A 51 16.06 3.72 13.16
CA PRO A 51 15.74 3.05 11.91
C PRO A 51 15.77 1.53 12.07
N VAL A 52 14.63 0.87 11.85
CA VAL A 52 14.44 -0.59 11.94
C VAL A 52 15.06 -1.36 10.75
N GLY A 53 15.80 -0.66 9.88
CA GLY A 53 16.32 -1.18 8.62
C GLY A 53 15.25 -1.35 7.54
N SER A 54 15.67 -1.72 6.33
CA SER A 54 14.76 -1.87 5.18
C SER A 54 14.11 -3.26 5.17
N PRO A 55 12.76 -3.35 5.11
CA PRO A 55 12.05 -4.62 4.90
C PRO A 55 12.53 -5.34 3.64
N PHE A 56 12.78 -4.62 2.54
CA PHE A 56 13.26 -5.21 1.29
C PHE A 56 14.61 -5.91 1.44
N THR A 57 15.52 -5.33 2.23
CA THR A 57 16.81 -5.96 2.51
C THR A 57 16.63 -7.27 3.27
N ARG A 58 15.67 -7.36 4.20
CA ARG A 58 15.35 -8.61 4.92
C ARG A 58 14.85 -9.69 3.96
N LEU A 59 13.94 -9.34 3.05
CA LEU A 59 13.41 -10.29 2.05
C LEU A 59 14.50 -10.84 1.14
N LEU A 60 15.43 -9.98 0.72
CA LEU A 60 16.60 -10.38 -0.07
C LEU A 60 17.55 -11.25 0.75
N GLN A 61 17.80 -10.93 2.00
CA GLN A 61 18.62 -11.72 2.92
C GLN A 61 18.10 -13.15 3.06
N VAL A 62 16.79 -13.30 3.28
CA VAL A 62 16.12 -14.62 3.36
C VAL A 62 16.24 -15.37 2.04
N SER A 63 15.99 -14.70 0.91
CA SER A 63 16.07 -15.31 -0.42
C SER A 63 17.48 -15.80 -0.75
N VAL A 64 18.49 -14.96 -0.49
CA VAL A 64 19.91 -15.28 -0.70
C VAL A 64 20.38 -16.38 0.26
N GLY A 65 19.99 -16.31 1.54
CA GLY A 65 20.31 -17.34 2.52
C GLY A 65 19.71 -18.70 2.16
N ALA A 66 18.46 -18.72 1.72
CA ALA A 66 17.78 -19.94 1.29
C ALA A 66 18.43 -20.53 0.03
N PHE A 67 18.84 -19.68 -0.92
CA PHE A 67 19.56 -20.11 -2.12
C PHE A 67 20.94 -20.68 -1.79
N ARG A 68 21.70 -20.05 -0.89
CA ARG A 68 23.01 -20.53 -0.43
C ARG A 68 22.91 -21.88 0.27
N LYS A 69 21.88 -22.06 1.10
CA LYS A 69 21.62 -23.30 1.86
C LYS A 69 20.75 -24.31 1.11
N ARG A 70 20.52 -24.13 -0.21
CA ARG A 70 19.58 -24.96 -0.98
C ARG A 70 19.91 -26.45 -1.00
N ASN A 71 21.18 -26.82 -0.81
CA ASN A 71 21.64 -28.21 -0.81
C ASN A 71 21.52 -28.90 0.56
N LEU A 72 21.17 -28.18 1.62
CA LEU A 72 21.00 -28.79 2.95
C LEU A 72 19.77 -29.69 3.00
N THR A 73 19.86 -30.76 3.79
CA THR A 73 18.73 -31.62 4.13
C THR A 73 17.77 -30.86 5.04
N MET A 74 16.47 -31.11 4.87
CA MET A 74 15.45 -30.46 5.69
C MET A 74 15.44 -31.08 7.09
N VAL A 75 15.33 -30.25 8.11
CA VAL A 75 15.20 -30.70 9.50
C VAL A 75 13.78 -31.20 9.74
N SER A 76 13.63 -32.34 10.42
CA SER A 76 12.32 -32.95 10.69
C SER A 76 11.55 -32.22 11.80
N ASP A 77 12.26 -31.63 12.77
CA ASP A 77 11.66 -30.90 13.89
C ASP A 77 11.72 -29.36 13.69
N PRO A 78 10.56 -28.68 13.63
CA PRO A 78 10.49 -27.22 13.49
C PRO A 78 11.16 -26.43 14.63
N ASN A 79 11.25 -27.03 15.82
CA ASN A 79 11.86 -26.40 17.00
C ASN A 79 13.38 -26.27 16.90
N LEU A 80 14.01 -26.96 15.94
CA LEU A 80 15.45 -26.87 15.68
C LEU A 80 15.81 -25.72 14.72
N LEU A 81 14.82 -25.03 14.17
CA LEU A 81 15.04 -23.85 13.33
C LEU A 81 15.44 -22.65 14.18
N TYR A 82 16.30 -21.81 13.61
CA TYR A 82 16.84 -20.63 14.28
C TYR A 82 15.72 -19.62 14.64
N GLN A 83 15.64 -19.28 15.91
CA GLN A 83 14.75 -18.25 16.45
C GLN A 83 15.59 -17.28 17.28
N ASN A 84 15.36 -15.98 17.11
CA ASN A 84 16.06 -14.95 17.87
C ASN A 84 15.08 -13.83 18.25
N GLU A 85 14.71 -13.82 19.52
CA GLU A 85 13.70 -12.92 20.08
C GLU A 85 14.14 -11.46 20.06
N GLU A 86 15.40 -11.20 20.39
CA GLU A 86 15.96 -9.86 20.50
C GLU A 86 16.15 -9.23 19.11
N LEU A 87 16.64 -10.02 18.15
CA LEU A 87 16.83 -9.59 16.77
C LEU A 87 15.51 -9.23 16.08
N ASP A 88 14.43 -9.92 16.45
CA ASP A 88 13.12 -9.77 15.82
C ASP A 88 12.15 -8.89 16.64
N ALA A 89 12.55 -8.39 17.81
CA ALA A 89 11.70 -7.57 18.68
C ALA A 89 11.18 -6.30 17.98
N SER A 90 12.01 -5.65 17.17
CA SER A 90 11.64 -4.43 16.44
C SER A 90 10.69 -4.68 15.26
N ILE A 91 10.56 -5.92 14.80
CA ILE A 91 9.76 -6.30 13.62
C ILE A 91 8.51 -7.11 13.99
N SER A 92 8.44 -7.64 15.21
CA SER A 92 7.33 -8.47 15.71
C SER A 92 6.40 -7.72 16.68
N ILE A 93 6.24 -6.40 16.48
CA ILE A 93 5.41 -5.53 17.32
C ILE A 93 3.95 -6.01 17.40
N ASP A 94 3.41 -6.49 16.29
CA ASP A 94 2.02 -6.99 16.17
C ASP A 94 1.91 -8.52 16.39
N GLY A 95 2.95 -9.15 16.91
CA GLY A 95 3.04 -10.59 17.16
C GLY A 95 4.01 -11.31 16.22
N ARG A 96 4.30 -12.58 16.56
CA ARG A 96 5.25 -13.41 15.82
C ARG A 96 4.57 -14.34 14.84
N LEU A 97 5.08 -14.32 13.62
CA LEU A 97 4.75 -15.33 12.61
C LEU A 97 5.32 -16.70 13.02
N VAL A 98 4.45 -17.71 13.02
CA VAL A 98 4.76 -19.09 13.38
C VAL A 98 5.11 -19.89 12.12
N HIS A 99 6.02 -20.84 12.26
CA HIS A 99 6.47 -21.70 11.18
C HIS A 99 5.30 -22.40 10.45
N SER A 100 5.29 -22.29 9.12
CA SER A 100 4.40 -23.01 8.21
C SER A 100 5.17 -24.03 7.38
N LYS A 101 4.57 -25.21 7.15
CA LYS A 101 5.14 -26.28 6.33
C LYS A 101 5.23 -25.93 4.83
N GLN A 102 4.58 -24.85 4.40
CA GLN A 102 4.60 -24.40 3.01
C GLN A 102 5.94 -23.74 2.67
N MET A 103 6.39 -23.91 1.43
CA MET A 103 7.62 -23.29 0.91
C MET A 103 8.87 -23.68 1.71
N ALA A 104 8.99 -24.97 2.02
CA ALA A 104 10.09 -25.61 2.75
C ALA A 104 11.52 -25.22 2.29
N LEU A 105 11.69 -24.84 1.02
CA LEU A 105 12.97 -24.36 0.49
C LEU A 105 13.45 -23.10 1.23
N LEU A 106 12.53 -22.20 1.60
CA LEU A 106 12.86 -20.95 2.29
C LEU A 106 13.27 -21.22 3.74
N ASP A 107 12.76 -22.28 4.38
CA ASP A 107 13.14 -22.65 5.74
C ASP A 107 14.61 -23.03 5.87
N LYS A 108 15.27 -23.36 4.76
CA LYS A 108 16.69 -23.74 4.75
C LYS A 108 17.61 -22.61 5.26
N THR A 109 17.21 -21.34 5.13
CA THR A 109 18.02 -20.25 5.71
C THR A 109 17.97 -20.20 7.24
N ALA A 110 16.99 -20.85 7.86
CA ALA A 110 16.84 -20.94 9.31
C ALA A 110 17.50 -22.19 9.91
N ILE A 111 18.11 -23.05 9.10
CA ILE A 111 18.89 -24.20 9.57
C ILE A 111 20.26 -23.69 10.05
N VAL A 112 20.60 -23.95 11.32
CA VAL A 112 21.91 -23.63 11.88
C VAL A 112 22.95 -24.64 11.37
N THR A 113 24.05 -24.14 10.82
CA THR A 113 25.22 -24.95 10.42
C THR A 113 26.40 -24.64 11.31
N GLU A 114 27.40 -25.53 11.40
CA GLU A 114 28.58 -25.34 12.26
C GLU A 114 29.39 -24.06 11.92
N GLU A 115 29.29 -23.59 10.68
CA GLU A 115 29.93 -22.35 10.22
C GLU A 115 29.17 -21.07 10.63
N ASP A 116 27.95 -21.19 11.20
CA ASP A 116 27.13 -20.05 11.56
C ASP A 116 27.40 -19.61 13.02
N ASN A 117 27.65 -18.32 13.22
CA ASN A 117 27.72 -17.74 14.56
C ASN A 117 26.32 -17.37 15.07
N VAL A 118 25.79 -18.13 16.02
CA VAL A 118 24.45 -17.93 16.60
C VAL A 118 24.33 -16.63 17.41
N ALA A 119 25.42 -16.20 18.05
CA ALA A 119 25.47 -14.98 18.87
C ALA A 119 25.55 -13.70 18.02
N ALA A 120 26.15 -13.78 16.84
CA ALA A 120 26.23 -12.68 15.87
C ALA A 120 25.92 -13.22 14.46
N PRO A 121 24.63 -13.47 14.15
CA PRO A 121 24.24 -14.13 12.92
C PRO A 121 24.51 -13.27 11.68
N ASN A 122 25.13 -13.86 10.66
CA ASN A 122 25.18 -13.24 9.34
C ASN A 122 23.83 -13.41 8.64
N LEU A 123 23.03 -12.35 8.61
CA LEU A 123 21.67 -12.34 8.03
C LEU A 123 21.63 -12.73 6.54
N TRP A 124 22.75 -12.65 5.82
CA TRP A 124 22.83 -13.12 4.42
C TRP A 124 23.01 -14.63 4.28
N ARG A 125 22.98 -15.38 5.39
CA ARG A 125 23.18 -16.83 5.43
C ARG A 125 22.29 -17.51 6.48
N LEU A 126 22.13 -16.92 7.66
CA LEU A 126 21.29 -17.41 8.75
C LEU A 126 20.21 -16.37 9.07
N ASN A 127 18.94 -16.76 8.94
CA ASN A 127 17.78 -15.92 9.25
C ASN A 127 16.87 -16.64 10.23
N SER A 128 16.12 -15.88 11.03
CA SER A 128 15.13 -16.44 11.94
C SER A 128 13.89 -16.96 11.19
N VAL A 129 13.15 -17.87 11.83
CA VAL A 129 11.85 -18.36 11.33
C VAL A 129 10.89 -17.21 11.05
N HIS A 130 10.87 -16.18 11.90
CA HIS A 130 9.98 -15.04 11.73
C HIS A 130 10.20 -14.32 10.39
N ARG A 131 11.46 -14.03 10.05
CA ARG A 131 11.84 -13.38 8.78
C ARG A 131 11.54 -14.26 7.56
N VAL A 132 11.68 -15.58 7.72
CA VAL A 132 11.28 -16.54 6.67
C VAL A 132 9.78 -16.48 6.44
N GLU A 133 8.97 -16.44 7.50
CA GLU A 133 7.51 -16.36 7.39
C GLU A 133 7.02 -14.99 6.91
N GLU A 134 7.75 -13.89 7.16
CA GLU A 134 7.50 -12.59 6.52
C GLU A 134 7.53 -12.75 5.00
N LEU A 135 8.60 -13.35 4.46
CA LEU A 135 8.74 -13.58 3.02
C LEU A 135 7.66 -14.53 2.48
N LYS A 136 7.37 -15.63 3.17
CA LYS A 136 6.31 -16.56 2.75
C LYS A 136 4.95 -15.88 2.71
N SER A 137 4.64 -15.03 3.68
CA SER A 137 3.39 -14.27 3.73
C SER A 137 3.27 -13.31 2.55
N LEU A 138 4.34 -12.61 2.19
CA LEU A 138 4.36 -11.75 1.01
C LEU A 138 4.16 -12.53 -0.30
N ILE A 139 4.79 -13.70 -0.44
CA ILE A 139 4.60 -14.53 -1.64
C ILE A 139 3.17 -15.04 -1.72
N ARG A 140 2.56 -15.42 -0.59
CA ARG A 140 1.15 -15.82 -0.50
C ARG A 140 0.18 -14.68 -0.85
N MET A 141 0.53 -13.43 -0.53
CA MET A 141 -0.25 -12.25 -0.93
C MET A 141 -0.03 -11.83 -2.40
N GLY A 142 1.00 -12.35 -3.06
CA GLY A 142 1.35 -12.03 -4.45
C GLY A 142 0.20 -12.18 -5.46
N PRO A 143 -0.56 -13.31 -5.47
CA PRO A 143 -1.71 -13.47 -6.37
C PRO A 143 -2.82 -12.44 -6.15
N ILE A 144 -3.08 -12.05 -4.90
CA ILE A 144 -4.09 -11.04 -4.56
C ILE A 144 -3.65 -9.69 -5.15
N TRP A 145 -2.39 -9.32 -4.95
CA TRP A 145 -1.81 -8.12 -5.57
C TRP A 145 -1.85 -8.15 -7.10
N ALA A 146 -1.54 -9.30 -7.71
CA ALA A 146 -1.58 -9.47 -9.16
C ALA A 146 -2.99 -9.27 -9.72
N SER A 147 -4.03 -9.76 -9.03
CA SER A 147 -5.42 -9.52 -9.43
C SER A 147 -5.80 -8.04 -9.41
N GLY A 148 -5.19 -7.25 -8.51
CA GLY A 148 -5.38 -5.80 -8.42
C GLY A 148 -4.83 -5.02 -9.60
N ILE A 149 -3.89 -5.59 -10.39
CA ILE A 149 -3.32 -4.92 -11.57
C ILE A 149 -4.40 -4.56 -12.58
N LEU A 150 -5.33 -5.48 -12.85
CA LEU A 150 -6.43 -5.24 -13.80
C LEU A 150 -7.32 -4.07 -13.35
N LEU A 151 -7.58 -3.96 -12.04
CA LEU A 151 -8.35 -2.87 -11.47
C LEU A 151 -7.62 -1.52 -11.65
N ILE A 152 -6.32 -1.48 -11.35
CA ILE A 152 -5.50 -0.27 -11.52
C ILE A 152 -5.42 0.13 -12.99
N THR A 153 -5.26 -0.83 -13.90
CA THR A 153 -5.25 -0.58 -15.35
C THR A 153 -6.59 -0.01 -15.83
N ALA A 154 -7.72 -0.59 -15.41
CA ALA A 154 -9.04 -0.08 -15.75
C ALA A 154 -9.25 1.34 -15.19
N TYR A 155 -8.81 1.60 -13.97
CA TYR A 155 -8.86 2.93 -13.36
C TYR A 155 -8.01 3.95 -14.15
N ALA A 156 -6.80 3.59 -14.57
CA ALA A 156 -5.92 4.47 -15.33
C ALA A 156 -6.52 4.88 -16.70
N GLN A 157 -7.30 4.01 -17.34
CA GLN A 157 -7.97 4.31 -18.62
C GLN A 157 -9.06 5.39 -18.49
N GLN A 158 -9.61 5.59 -17.29
CA GLN A 158 -10.64 6.61 -17.04
C GLN A 158 -10.11 8.03 -17.29
N GLY A 159 -8.83 8.28 -17.03
CA GLY A 159 -8.19 9.57 -17.29
C GLY A 159 -7.88 9.84 -18.77
N THR A 160 -7.97 8.84 -19.64
CA THR A 160 -7.53 8.94 -21.05
C THR A 160 -8.65 8.63 -22.03
N PHE A 161 -9.05 7.36 -22.16
CA PHE A 161 -10.04 6.93 -23.16
C PHE A 161 -11.43 7.49 -22.87
N SER A 162 -11.87 7.47 -21.62
CA SER A 162 -13.17 8.05 -21.26
C SER A 162 -13.23 9.55 -21.53
N LEU A 163 -12.10 10.26 -21.42
CA LEU A 163 -12.01 11.67 -21.78
C LEU A 163 -12.14 11.88 -23.29
N GLN A 164 -11.48 11.06 -24.10
CA GLN A 164 -11.59 11.12 -25.56
C GLN A 164 -13.01 10.78 -26.03
N GLN A 165 -13.65 9.78 -25.41
CA GLN A 165 -15.04 9.43 -25.67
C GLN A 165 -15.99 10.58 -25.31
N ALA A 166 -15.79 11.23 -24.16
CA ALA A 166 -16.63 12.35 -23.75
C ALA A 166 -16.57 13.53 -24.74
N LYS A 167 -15.44 13.74 -25.42
CA LYS A 167 -15.31 14.80 -26.43
C LYS A 167 -16.16 14.57 -27.67
N THR A 168 -16.45 13.31 -28.03
CA THR A 168 -17.24 12.96 -29.23
C THR A 168 -18.72 12.74 -28.93
N MET A 169 -19.10 12.63 -27.66
CA MET A 169 -20.50 12.51 -27.24
C MET A 169 -21.23 13.86 -27.22
N ASP A 170 -22.55 13.83 -27.36
CA ASP A 170 -23.37 15.00 -27.07
C ASP A 170 -23.38 15.28 -25.58
N ARG A 171 -23.06 16.53 -25.22
CA ARG A 171 -22.88 17.00 -23.84
C ARG A 171 -23.89 18.08 -23.46
N HIS A 172 -24.89 18.34 -24.29
CA HIS A 172 -25.95 19.31 -23.99
C HIS A 172 -26.91 18.73 -22.95
N LEU A 173 -27.04 19.42 -21.82
CA LEU A 173 -28.00 19.09 -20.76
C LEU A 173 -29.28 19.91 -20.90
N THR A 174 -29.15 21.12 -21.44
CA THR A 174 -30.24 22.01 -21.86
C THR A 174 -29.81 22.73 -23.14
N ASN A 175 -30.73 23.43 -23.80
CA ASN A 175 -30.44 24.19 -25.02
C ASN A 175 -29.36 25.28 -24.84
N SER A 176 -29.04 25.68 -23.60
CA SER A 176 -28.05 26.72 -23.28
C SER A 176 -26.86 26.22 -22.46
N PHE A 177 -26.84 24.96 -22.03
CA PHE A 177 -25.79 24.44 -21.14
C PHE A 177 -25.21 23.13 -21.66
N GLN A 178 -23.91 23.16 -21.94
CA GLN A 178 -23.11 22.00 -22.34
C GLN A 178 -22.08 21.70 -21.24
N ILE A 179 -22.06 20.46 -20.74
CA ILE A 179 -21.01 20.04 -19.78
C ILE A 179 -19.66 20.12 -20.49
N PRO A 180 -18.62 20.78 -19.95
CA PRO A 180 -17.28 20.77 -20.53
C PRO A 180 -16.75 19.33 -20.69
N ALA A 181 -15.98 19.03 -21.75
CA ALA A 181 -15.35 17.70 -21.92
C ALA A 181 -13.96 17.65 -21.30
N GLY A 182 -13.65 18.55 -20.37
CA GLY A 182 -12.37 18.56 -19.68
C GLY A 182 -12.23 17.35 -18.72
N PRO A 183 -11.00 16.97 -18.37
CA PRO A 183 -10.76 15.91 -17.38
C PRO A 183 -11.37 16.25 -16.01
N GLY A 184 -11.45 17.54 -15.66
CA GLY A 184 -12.07 17.99 -14.42
C GLY A 184 -13.59 17.76 -14.34
N SER A 185 -14.33 17.94 -15.43
CA SER A 185 -15.80 17.79 -15.43
C SER A 185 -16.24 16.32 -15.50
N MET A 186 -15.53 15.47 -16.24
CA MET A 186 -15.87 14.03 -16.34
C MET A 186 -15.54 13.26 -15.05
N SER A 187 -14.50 13.68 -14.32
CA SER A 187 -14.16 13.07 -13.02
C SER A 187 -15.15 13.43 -11.90
N VAL A 188 -16.03 14.43 -12.08
CA VAL A 188 -17.09 14.72 -11.10
C VAL A 188 -18.03 13.52 -10.92
N PHE A 189 -18.41 12.85 -12.02
CA PHE A 189 -19.29 11.67 -11.95
C PHE A 189 -18.66 10.52 -11.16
N THR A 190 -17.35 10.32 -11.32
CA THR A 190 -16.62 9.24 -10.65
C THR A 190 -16.44 9.56 -9.17
N MET A 191 -16.16 10.82 -8.83
CA MET A 191 -16.14 11.28 -7.44
C MET A 191 -17.51 11.18 -6.76
N LEU A 192 -18.59 11.56 -7.42
CA LEU A 192 -19.95 11.43 -6.88
C LEU A 192 -20.33 9.96 -6.68
N ALA A 193 -20.02 9.09 -7.64
CA ALA A 193 -20.25 7.66 -7.51
C ALA A 193 -19.44 7.06 -6.35
N MET A 194 -18.17 7.44 -6.19
CA MET A 194 -17.32 7.00 -5.09
C MET A 194 -17.88 7.45 -3.73
N LEU A 195 -18.21 8.73 -3.57
CA LEU A 195 -18.78 9.27 -2.33
C LEU A 195 -20.11 8.59 -1.98
N SER A 196 -20.97 8.38 -2.99
CA SER A 196 -22.26 7.71 -2.81
C SER A 196 -22.07 6.26 -2.40
N THR A 197 -21.12 5.54 -3.02
CA THR A 197 -20.81 4.15 -2.70
C THR A 197 -20.26 4.02 -1.28
N ILE A 198 -19.35 4.91 -0.86
CA ILE A 198 -18.83 4.94 0.52
C ILE A 198 -19.97 5.19 1.50
N ALA A 199 -20.80 6.22 1.26
CA ALA A 199 -21.93 6.53 2.13
C ALA A 199 -22.93 5.36 2.23
N LEU A 200 -23.18 4.66 1.13
CA LEU A 200 -24.05 3.49 1.08
C LEU A 200 -23.43 2.30 1.82
N TYR A 201 -22.14 2.06 1.64
CA TYR A 201 -21.39 1.01 2.32
C TYR A 201 -21.43 1.22 3.84
N ASP A 202 -21.04 2.40 4.32
CA ASP A 202 -20.92 2.68 5.75
C ASP A 202 -22.28 2.72 6.46
N ARG A 203 -23.28 3.36 5.85
CA ARG A 203 -24.58 3.57 6.52
C ARG A 203 -25.53 2.39 6.39
N PHE A 204 -25.50 1.70 5.25
CA PHE A 204 -26.46 0.63 4.97
C PHE A 204 -25.80 -0.74 5.03
N LEU A 205 -24.73 -0.99 4.25
CA LEU A 205 -24.15 -2.34 4.18
C LEU A 205 -23.53 -2.78 5.50
N ILE A 206 -22.72 -1.94 6.15
CA ILE A 206 -22.14 -2.28 7.46
C ILE A 206 -23.24 -2.49 8.50
N ARG A 207 -24.25 -1.62 8.51
CA ARG A 207 -25.34 -1.71 9.51
C ARG A 207 -26.19 -2.97 9.34
N ILE A 208 -26.41 -3.40 8.10
CA ILE A 208 -27.08 -4.66 7.78
C ILE A 208 -26.18 -5.84 8.13
N ALA A 209 -24.91 -5.82 7.72
CA ALA A 209 -23.95 -6.88 8.01
C ALA A 209 -23.80 -7.11 9.52
N ARG A 210 -23.65 -6.05 10.32
CA ARG A 210 -23.64 -6.12 11.80
C ARG A 210 -24.88 -6.80 12.38
N ARG A 211 -26.06 -6.56 11.80
CA ARG A 211 -27.31 -7.21 12.26
C ARG A 211 -27.33 -8.71 11.97
N PHE A 212 -26.67 -9.16 10.91
CA PHE A 212 -26.62 -10.56 10.52
C PHE A 212 -25.44 -11.32 11.14
N THR A 213 -24.27 -10.68 11.30
CA THR A 213 -23.05 -11.32 11.79
C THR A 213 -22.82 -11.13 13.28
N GLY A 214 -23.42 -10.10 13.90
CA GLY A 214 -23.20 -9.79 15.32
C GLY A 214 -21.81 -9.25 15.67
N LEU A 215 -20.93 -9.05 14.68
CA LEU A 215 -19.58 -8.52 14.85
C LEU A 215 -19.58 -6.98 14.77
N ASP A 216 -18.78 -6.30 15.58
CA ASP A 216 -18.71 -4.82 15.61
C ASP A 216 -18.23 -4.21 14.29
N HIS A 217 -17.48 -4.94 13.46
CA HIS A 217 -17.05 -4.49 12.13
C HIS A 217 -17.95 -5.02 10.98
N GLY A 218 -18.97 -5.81 11.30
CA GLY A 218 -20.00 -6.28 10.37
C GLY A 218 -19.57 -7.38 9.40
N ILE A 219 -18.41 -7.28 8.75
CA ILE A 219 -18.00 -8.22 7.68
C ILE A 219 -16.67 -8.93 7.96
N VAL A 220 -15.76 -8.29 8.69
CA VAL A 220 -14.42 -8.81 8.98
C VAL A 220 -14.23 -8.88 10.49
N GLU A 221 -13.58 -9.95 10.95
CA GLU A 221 -13.17 -10.14 12.35
C GLU A 221 -12.04 -9.17 12.73
#